data_AF-A0A843LH79-F1
#
_entry.id   AF-A0A843LH79-F1
#
_cell.length_a   1.000
_cell.length_b   1.000
_cell.length_c   1.000
_cell.angle_alpha   90.00
_cell.angle_beta   90.00
_cell.angle_gamma   90.00
#
_symmetry.space_group_name_H-M   'P 1'
#
loop_
_entity.id
_entity.type
_entity.pdbx_description
1 polymer ?
#
loop_
_entity_poly.entity_id
_entity_poly.type
_entity_poly.pdbx_seq_one_letter_code
_entity_poly.pdbx_strand_id
1 'polypeptide(L)'
;MRWFSFGKEGARLPWGEWGRATRDPEDMLASIALGEAAYRRCARAAGLRPEEGAEGALTAFAHILHHMLDELDEDRVLELRYHLQEGWMRTEPWLWERPEEVLWPMGGDLRAELLALRHGLERAVGPELLRLAWSGMAASGRRMPLGPAPLGTAVPLTLLDRMLVEGIPPFLDEEERRGMAFLRSGLRLSDRASTEELAAALSAQALVLHRGGVHLDGRLGGGGWYTGKEVLEWRRKGLRSCCLLIPFRAMFLASVTGASGPLRVTFPD
;
A
#
# COMPACT_ATOMS: atom_id res chain seq x y z
N MET A 1 -3.33 -12.64 -17.05
CA MET A 1 -3.22 -11.23 -17.52
C MET A 1 -2.09 -10.54 -16.76
N ARG A 2 -1.20 -9.83 -17.45
CA ARG A 2 -0.08 -9.12 -16.80
C ARG A 2 -0.59 -7.83 -16.16
N TRP A 3 -0.41 -7.68 -14.84
CA TRP A 3 -0.63 -6.43 -14.09
C TRP A 3 0.30 -5.32 -14.59
N PHE A 4 1.44 -5.70 -15.14
CA PHE A 4 2.34 -4.78 -15.80
C PHE A 4 2.94 -5.56 -16.97
N SER A 5 2.69 -5.13 -18.20
CA SER A 5 3.53 -5.53 -19.32
C SER A 5 4.51 -4.40 -19.60
N PHE A 6 5.78 -4.62 -19.26
CA PHE A 6 6.87 -3.84 -19.82
C PHE A 6 6.97 -4.16 -21.31
N GLY A 7 6.67 -3.15 -22.14
CA GLY A 7 6.92 -3.17 -23.59
C GLY A 7 7.99 -2.15 -23.95
N LYS A 8 8.31 -2.02 -25.24
CA LYS A 8 9.17 -0.94 -25.75
C LYS A 8 8.67 0.47 -25.39
N GLU A 9 7.40 0.58 -25.00
CA GLU A 9 6.73 1.82 -24.59
C GLU A 9 6.56 1.97 -23.07
N GLY A 10 7.20 1.11 -22.26
CA GLY A 10 7.17 1.19 -20.81
C GLY A 10 6.08 0.33 -20.16
N ALA A 11 5.68 0.76 -18.97
CA ALA A 11 4.64 0.23 -18.10
C ALA A 11 3.26 0.14 -18.76
N ARG A 12 2.62 -1.04 -18.81
CA ARG A 12 1.22 -1.15 -19.29
C ARG A 12 0.35 -1.99 -18.35
N LEU A 13 -0.67 -1.37 -17.76
CA LEU A 13 -1.85 -2.02 -17.17
C LEU A 13 -2.95 -2.11 -18.24
N PRO A 14 -3.83 -3.13 -18.21
CA PRO A 14 -4.88 -3.32 -19.21
C PRO A 14 -6.13 -2.45 -18.98
N TRP A 15 -6.09 -1.47 -18.07
CA TRP A 15 -7.23 -0.63 -17.73
C TRP A 15 -7.26 0.65 -18.56
N GLY A 16 -8.43 0.99 -19.10
CA GLY A 16 -8.59 2.24 -19.86
C GLY A 16 -8.33 3.48 -19.00
N GLU A 17 -8.62 3.37 -17.70
CA GLU A 17 -8.46 4.40 -16.66
C GLU A 17 -6.97 4.66 -16.35
N TRP A 18 -6.14 3.61 -16.32
CA TRP A 18 -4.68 3.77 -16.20
C TRP A 18 -4.10 4.59 -17.36
N GLY A 19 -4.54 4.28 -18.59
CA GLY A 19 -4.10 5.01 -19.77
C GLY A 19 -4.53 6.48 -19.79
N ARG A 20 -5.56 6.86 -19.02
CA ARG A 20 -5.95 8.27 -18.82
C ARG A 20 -5.12 8.91 -17.71
N ALA A 21 -5.04 8.29 -16.53
CA ALA A 21 -4.25 8.78 -15.39
C ALA A 21 -2.75 8.92 -15.70
N THR A 22 -2.21 8.12 -16.62
CA THR A 22 -0.82 8.26 -17.08
C THR A 22 -0.62 9.26 -18.20
N ARG A 23 -1.68 9.81 -18.80
CA ARG A 23 -1.56 10.93 -19.75
C ARG A 23 -1.65 12.27 -19.05
N ASP A 24 -2.44 12.29 -17.98
CA ASP A 24 -2.64 13.45 -17.12
C ASP A 24 -2.63 12.99 -15.65
N PRO A 25 -1.43 12.84 -15.05
CA PRO A 25 -1.25 12.54 -13.64
C PRO A 25 -1.92 13.49 -12.66
N GLU A 26 -2.14 14.74 -13.09
CA GLU A 26 -2.76 15.80 -12.30
C GLU A 26 -4.28 15.70 -12.34
N ASP A 27 -4.86 14.99 -13.33
CA ASP A 27 -6.29 14.68 -13.37
C ASP A 27 -6.68 13.77 -12.20
N MET A 28 -7.17 14.43 -11.17
CA MET A 28 -7.67 13.85 -9.94
C MET A 28 -8.82 12.86 -10.19
N LEU A 29 -9.73 13.15 -11.13
CA LEU A 29 -10.85 12.26 -11.45
C LEU A 29 -10.37 10.98 -12.14
N ALA A 30 -9.37 11.10 -13.02
CA ALA A 30 -8.74 9.93 -13.64
C ALA A 30 -8.03 9.06 -12.59
N SER A 31 -7.37 9.67 -11.62
CA SER A 31 -6.72 8.97 -10.51
C SER A 31 -7.73 8.25 -9.60
N ILE A 32 -8.83 8.91 -9.22
CA ILE A 32 -9.91 8.30 -8.43
C ILE A 32 -10.50 7.09 -9.18
N ALA A 33 -10.83 7.25 -10.47
CA ALA A 33 -11.40 6.16 -11.28
C ALA A 33 -10.45 4.95 -11.38
N LEU A 34 -9.14 5.20 -11.47
CA LEU A 34 -8.11 4.16 -11.43
C LEU A 34 -8.12 3.44 -10.06
N GLY A 35 -8.13 4.19 -8.96
CA GLY A 35 -8.18 3.66 -7.60
C GLY A 35 -9.40 2.75 -7.38
N GLU A 36 -10.58 3.19 -7.79
CA GLU A 36 -11.82 2.43 -7.69
C GLU A 36 -11.83 1.15 -8.53
N ALA A 37 -11.30 1.21 -9.75
CA ALA A 37 -11.20 0.06 -10.63
C ALA A 37 -10.23 -0.99 -10.05
N ALA A 38 -9.08 -0.53 -9.55
CA ALA A 38 -8.09 -1.35 -8.88
C ALA A 38 -8.68 -1.99 -7.60
N TYR A 39 -9.38 -1.22 -6.78
CA TYR A 39 -10.01 -1.69 -5.54
C TYR A 39 -11.02 -2.79 -5.81
N ARG A 40 -11.96 -2.56 -6.74
CA ARG A 40 -12.97 -3.56 -7.13
C ARG A 40 -12.33 -4.85 -7.64
N ARG A 41 -11.22 -4.77 -8.36
CA ARG A 41 -10.49 -5.97 -8.80
C ARG A 41 -9.83 -6.69 -7.63
N CYS A 42 -9.18 -5.96 -6.73
CA CYS A 42 -8.57 -6.54 -5.54
C CYS A 42 -9.61 -7.25 -4.66
N ALA A 43 -10.75 -6.60 -4.40
CA ALA A 43 -11.85 -7.20 -3.65
C ALA A 43 -12.33 -8.51 -4.30
N ARG A 44 -12.54 -8.52 -5.63
CA ARG A 44 -12.92 -9.74 -6.36
C ARG A 44 -11.86 -10.84 -6.26
N ALA A 45 -10.58 -10.50 -6.45
CA ALA A 45 -9.48 -11.48 -6.37
C ALA A 45 -9.36 -12.08 -4.96
N ALA A 46 -9.63 -11.29 -3.93
CA ALA A 46 -9.66 -11.71 -2.53
C ALA A 46 -10.93 -12.49 -2.14
N GLY A 47 -11.93 -12.61 -3.02
CA GLY A 47 -13.22 -13.20 -2.69
C GLY A 47 -14.05 -12.36 -1.70
N LEU A 48 -13.80 -11.05 -1.66
CA LEU A 48 -14.46 -10.10 -0.77
C LEU A 48 -15.46 -9.21 -1.53
N ARG A 49 -16.43 -8.67 -0.80
CA ARG A 49 -17.26 -7.58 -1.29
C ARG A 49 -16.57 -6.23 -1.02
N PRO A 50 -16.72 -5.25 -1.92
CA PRO A 50 -16.39 -3.85 -1.62
C PRO A 50 -17.04 -3.38 -0.32
N GLU A 51 -16.31 -2.60 0.47
CA GLU A 51 -16.78 -2.03 1.73
C GLU A 51 -17.21 -0.58 1.54
N GLU A 52 -18.31 -0.22 2.20
CA GLU A 52 -18.69 1.18 2.38
C GLU A 52 -17.59 1.91 3.17
N GLY A 53 -17.20 3.09 2.72
CA GLY A 53 -16.11 3.89 3.30
C GLY A 53 -14.75 3.75 2.59
N ALA A 54 -14.59 2.79 1.67
CA ALA A 54 -13.37 2.69 0.85
C ALA A 54 -13.22 3.88 -0.10
N GLU A 55 -14.32 4.44 -0.61
CA GLU A 55 -14.35 5.56 -1.54
C GLU A 55 -13.62 6.79 -0.99
N GLY A 56 -13.96 7.23 0.23
CA GLY A 56 -13.27 8.37 0.86
C GLY A 56 -11.76 8.16 1.04
N ALA A 57 -11.31 6.93 1.25
CA ALA A 57 -9.87 6.64 1.31
C ALA A 57 -9.20 6.73 -0.07
N LEU A 58 -9.88 6.25 -1.12
CA LEU A 58 -9.39 6.34 -2.50
C LEU A 58 -9.35 7.79 -2.99
N THR A 59 -10.35 8.61 -2.62
CA THR A 59 -10.34 10.07 -2.87
C THR A 59 -9.16 10.73 -2.16
N ALA A 60 -8.98 10.46 -0.86
CA ALA A 60 -7.85 10.98 -0.08
C ALA A 60 -6.49 10.62 -0.72
N PHE A 61 -6.35 9.40 -1.22
CA PHE A 61 -5.15 8.97 -1.92
C PHE A 61 -4.89 9.77 -3.20
N ALA A 62 -5.92 10.02 -4.02
CA ALA A 62 -5.80 10.81 -5.23
C ALA A 62 -5.43 12.27 -4.91
N HIS A 63 -6.08 12.90 -3.92
CA HIS A 63 -5.75 14.27 -3.50
C HIS A 63 -4.33 14.37 -2.94
N ILE A 64 -3.89 13.39 -2.13
CA ILE A 64 -2.52 13.32 -1.63
C ILE A 64 -1.52 13.27 -2.78
N LEU A 65 -1.77 12.45 -3.80
CA LEU A 65 -0.86 12.33 -4.95
C LEU A 65 -0.89 13.56 -5.85
N HIS A 66 -2.04 14.19 -6.05
CA HIS A 66 -2.19 15.44 -6.80
C HIS A 66 -1.34 16.55 -6.16
N HIS A 67 -1.56 16.84 -4.88
CA HIS A 67 -0.78 17.85 -4.17
C HIS A 67 0.70 17.49 -4.00
N MET A 68 1.03 16.20 -3.92
CA MET A 68 2.43 15.77 -3.95
C MET A 68 3.10 16.17 -5.27
N LEU A 69 2.42 16.05 -6.41
CA LEU A 69 2.97 16.47 -7.70
C LEU A 69 3.13 18.00 -7.76
N ASP A 70 2.17 18.77 -7.24
CA ASP A 70 2.27 20.24 -7.18
C ASP A 70 3.49 20.72 -6.37
N GLU A 71 3.79 20.02 -5.27
CA GLU A 71 4.90 20.37 -4.36
C GLU A 71 6.27 19.87 -4.85
N LEU A 72 6.31 18.92 -5.78
CA LEU A 72 7.55 18.40 -6.35
C LEU A 72 7.92 19.19 -7.60
N ASP A 73 9.02 19.93 -7.54
CA ASP A 73 9.61 20.55 -8.73
C ASP A 73 10.01 19.51 -9.80
N GLU A 74 10.17 19.98 -11.04
CA GLU A 74 10.45 19.12 -12.20
C GLU A 74 11.72 18.28 -12.00
N ASP A 75 12.78 18.86 -11.45
CA ASP A 75 14.05 18.17 -11.17
C ASP A 75 13.84 17.01 -10.19
N ARG A 76 13.04 17.22 -9.14
CA ARG A 76 12.76 16.22 -8.12
C ARG A 76 11.83 15.13 -8.62
N VAL A 77 10.88 15.45 -9.50
CA VAL A 77 10.07 14.46 -10.22
C VAL A 77 10.96 13.59 -11.11
N LEU A 78 11.92 14.18 -11.82
CA LEU A 78 12.89 13.43 -12.64
C LEU A 78 13.79 12.53 -11.78
N GLU A 79 14.26 13.01 -10.63
CA GLU A 79 15.06 12.22 -9.69
C GLU A 79 14.26 11.02 -9.14
N LEU A 80 12.99 11.23 -8.78
CA LEU A 80 12.10 10.15 -8.33
C LEU A 80 11.91 9.09 -9.43
N ARG A 81 11.72 9.53 -10.67
CA ARG A 81 11.62 8.63 -11.84
C ARG A 81 12.89 7.83 -12.07
N TYR A 82 14.05 8.46 -11.94
CA TYR A 82 15.34 7.78 -12.04
C TYR A 82 15.48 6.70 -10.97
N HIS A 83 15.12 6.99 -9.71
CA HIS A 83 15.14 6.00 -8.63
C HIS A 83 14.19 4.82 -8.87
N LEU A 84 13.00 5.08 -9.43
CA LEU A 84 12.05 4.03 -9.83
C LEU A 84 12.64 3.10 -10.90
N GLN A 85 13.37 3.67 -11.87
CA GLN A 85 14.00 2.93 -12.98
C GLN A 85 15.21 2.11 -12.53
N GLU A 86 16.19 2.76 -11.91
CA GLU A 86 17.49 2.15 -11.63
C GLU A 86 17.53 1.39 -10.30
N GLY A 87 16.76 1.84 -9.31
CA GLY A 87 16.80 1.34 -7.94
C GLY A 87 15.66 0.39 -7.61
N TRP A 88 14.41 0.87 -7.69
CA TRP A 88 13.27 0.19 -7.07
C TRP A 88 12.88 -1.12 -7.78
N MET A 89 13.18 -1.27 -9.08
CA MET A 89 13.05 -2.58 -9.73
C MET A 89 13.88 -3.69 -9.05
N ARG A 90 15.05 -3.34 -8.49
CA ARG A 90 15.94 -4.31 -7.82
C ARG A 90 15.67 -4.37 -6.32
N THR A 91 15.41 -3.23 -5.68
CA THR A 91 15.27 -3.13 -4.22
C THR A 91 13.85 -3.33 -3.73
N GLU A 92 12.84 -3.09 -4.58
CA GLU A 92 11.40 -3.20 -4.26
C GLU A 92 10.62 -4.03 -5.30
N PRO A 93 10.95 -5.32 -5.50
CA PRO A 93 10.28 -6.15 -6.51
C PRO A 93 8.76 -6.27 -6.29
N TRP A 94 8.27 -6.10 -5.05
CA TRP A 94 6.84 -6.09 -4.72
C TRP A 94 6.07 -4.99 -5.43
N LEU A 95 6.71 -3.86 -5.75
CA LEU A 95 6.07 -2.73 -6.42
C LEU A 95 5.44 -3.15 -7.76
N TRP A 96 5.99 -4.18 -8.39
CA TRP A 96 5.60 -4.66 -9.71
C TRP A 96 4.75 -5.94 -9.67
N GLU A 97 4.53 -6.50 -8.48
CA GLU A 97 3.71 -7.71 -8.29
C GLU A 97 2.24 -7.46 -8.58
N ARG A 98 1.58 -8.51 -9.09
CA ARG A 98 0.14 -8.46 -9.33
C ARG A 98 -0.61 -8.63 -8.00
N PRO A 99 -1.81 -8.06 -7.84
CA PRO A 99 -2.63 -8.31 -6.68
C PRO A 99 -2.93 -9.79 -6.54
N GLU A 100 -3.10 -10.54 -7.62
CA GLU A 100 -3.36 -11.99 -7.52
C GLU A 100 -2.16 -12.77 -6.96
N GLU A 101 -0.95 -12.19 -6.98
CA GLU A 101 0.26 -12.75 -6.37
C GLU A 101 0.36 -12.41 -4.87
N VAL A 102 -0.43 -11.44 -4.39
CA VAL A 102 -0.44 -10.96 -2.99
C VAL A 102 -1.73 -11.33 -2.25
N LEU A 103 -2.87 -11.27 -2.95
CA LEU A 103 -4.22 -11.45 -2.44
C LEU A 103 -4.64 -12.90 -2.60
N TRP A 104 -4.37 -13.70 -1.58
CA TRP A 104 -4.88 -15.06 -1.51
C TRP A 104 -6.26 -15.07 -0.85
N PRO A 105 -7.26 -15.78 -1.39
CA PRO A 105 -8.52 -15.98 -0.68
C PRO A 105 -8.32 -16.74 0.64
N MET A 106 -9.27 -16.58 1.57
CA MET A 106 -9.25 -17.36 2.81
C MET A 106 -9.52 -18.84 2.52
N GLY A 107 -8.77 -19.74 3.16
CA GLY A 107 -8.80 -21.20 3.00
C GLY A 107 -8.93 -21.98 4.31
N GLY A 108 -8.93 -21.32 5.47
CA GLY A 108 -9.30 -21.89 6.78
C GLY A 108 -8.20 -22.68 7.52
N ASP A 109 -7.14 -23.14 6.85
CA ASP A 109 -5.98 -23.74 7.52
C ASP A 109 -5.13 -22.68 8.24
N LEU A 110 -4.98 -22.82 9.56
CA LEU A 110 -4.37 -21.78 10.40
C LEU A 110 -2.95 -21.40 9.98
N ARG A 111 -2.14 -22.38 9.57
CA ARG A 111 -0.76 -22.13 9.14
C ARG A 111 -0.73 -21.39 7.81
N ALA A 112 -1.53 -21.82 6.85
CA ALA A 112 -1.69 -21.14 5.57
C ALA A 112 -2.18 -19.70 5.77
N GLU A 113 -3.13 -19.47 6.68
CA GLU A 113 -3.65 -18.12 6.94
C GLU A 113 -2.61 -17.20 7.57
N LEU A 114 -1.78 -17.69 8.49
CA LEU A 114 -0.68 -16.90 9.05
C LEU A 114 0.39 -16.58 7.99
N LEU A 115 0.72 -17.53 7.13
CA LEU A 115 1.65 -17.31 6.01
C LEU A 115 1.11 -16.30 5.01
N ALA A 116 -0.16 -16.42 4.64
CA ALA A 116 -0.85 -15.50 3.74
C ALA A 116 -0.95 -14.09 4.34
N LEU A 117 -1.21 -14.00 5.64
CA LEU A 117 -1.22 -12.73 6.36
C LEU A 117 0.17 -12.10 6.37
N ARG A 118 1.23 -12.85 6.72
CA ARG A 118 2.62 -12.35 6.66
C ARG A 118 2.94 -11.80 5.26
N HIS A 119 2.62 -12.58 4.23
CA HIS A 119 2.84 -12.20 2.84
C HIS A 119 2.13 -10.88 2.49
N GLY A 120 0.84 -10.74 2.83
CA GLY A 120 0.11 -9.49 2.60
C GLY A 120 0.69 -8.29 3.35
N LEU A 121 1.14 -8.50 4.59
CA LEU A 121 1.74 -7.44 5.40
C LEU A 121 3.08 -6.97 4.84
N GLU A 122 3.96 -7.91 4.45
CA GLU A 122 5.28 -7.63 3.91
C GLU A 122 5.24 -7.06 2.49
N ARG A 123 4.33 -7.57 1.64
CA ARG A 123 4.28 -7.23 0.22
C ARG A 123 3.37 -6.07 -0.12
N ALA A 124 2.37 -5.77 0.71
CA ALA A 124 1.44 -4.66 0.49
C ALA A 124 1.43 -3.70 1.68
N VAL A 125 0.96 -4.11 2.85
CA VAL A 125 0.63 -3.15 3.91
C VAL A 125 1.80 -2.27 4.32
N GLY A 126 2.95 -2.85 4.67
CA GLY A 126 4.13 -2.08 5.09
C GLY A 126 4.62 -1.10 4.03
N PRO A 127 4.96 -1.57 2.81
CA PRO A 127 5.45 -0.69 1.73
C PRO A 127 4.46 0.40 1.32
N GLU A 128 3.17 0.08 1.21
CA GLU A 128 2.15 1.05 0.80
C GLU A 128 1.92 2.13 1.86
N LEU A 129 1.94 1.77 3.15
CA LEU A 129 1.82 2.77 4.22
C LEU A 129 3.01 3.72 4.28
N LEU A 130 4.22 3.22 4.04
CA LEU A 130 5.41 4.07 3.96
C LEU A 130 5.30 5.04 2.78
N ARG A 131 4.88 4.57 1.59
CA ARG A 131 4.70 5.45 0.43
C ARG A 131 3.55 6.44 0.64
N LEU A 132 2.44 6.03 1.24
CA LEU A 132 1.34 6.93 1.58
C LEU A 132 1.78 8.03 2.55
N ALA A 133 2.52 7.65 3.59
CA ALA A 133 3.06 8.60 4.54
C ALA A 133 4.07 9.56 3.88
N TRP A 134 4.95 9.02 3.03
CA TRP A 134 5.90 9.82 2.26
C TRP A 134 5.19 10.83 1.35
N SER A 135 4.20 10.37 0.57
CA SER A 135 3.42 11.22 -0.33
C SER A 135 2.64 12.30 0.44
N GLY A 136 2.01 11.95 1.56
CA GLY A 136 1.30 12.93 2.38
C GLY A 136 2.21 13.99 3.01
N MET A 137 3.44 13.61 3.39
CA MET A 137 4.44 14.56 3.88
C MET A 137 4.94 15.49 2.76
N ALA A 138 5.23 14.93 1.58
CA ALA A 138 5.63 15.70 0.40
C ALA A 138 4.52 16.68 -0.04
N ALA A 139 3.27 16.23 -0.11
CA ALA A 139 2.09 17.05 -0.39
C ALA A 139 1.85 18.17 0.63
N SER A 140 2.50 18.12 1.79
CA SER A 140 2.46 19.18 2.81
C SER A 140 3.68 20.11 2.75
N GLY A 141 4.38 20.15 1.62
CA GLY A 141 5.57 20.98 1.38
C GLY A 141 6.83 20.52 2.13
N ARG A 142 6.85 19.29 2.67
CA ARG A 142 8.02 18.78 3.40
C ARG A 142 9.02 18.14 2.44
N ARG A 143 10.29 18.50 2.59
CA ARG A 143 11.39 17.92 1.80
C ARG A 143 11.68 16.49 2.24
N MET A 144 11.16 15.50 1.51
CA MET A 144 11.35 14.07 1.81
C MET A 144 12.47 13.43 0.97
N PRO A 145 13.30 12.52 1.53
CA PRO A 145 14.31 11.80 0.74
C PRO A 145 13.62 10.89 -0.30
N LEU A 146 14.20 10.79 -1.52
CA LEU A 146 13.66 9.97 -2.62
C LEU A 146 14.17 8.51 -2.59
N GLY A 147 15.24 8.26 -1.82
CA GLY A 147 15.73 6.91 -1.58
C GLY A 147 14.78 6.12 -0.67
N PRO A 148 14.87 4.77 -0.68
CA PRO A 148 14.11 3.96 0.26
C PRO A 148 14.40 4.47 1.67
N ALA A 149 13.35 4.85 2.40
CA ALA A 149 13.47 5.05 3.83
C ALA A 149 14.14 3.79 4.41
N PRO A 150 15.07 3.90 5.38
CA PRO A 150 15.64 2.73 5.99
C PRO A 150 14.50 1.90 6.58
N LEU A 151 14.09 0.87 5.84
CA LEU A 151 13.00 -0.06 6.15
C LEU A 151 13.23 -0.76 7.51
N GLY A 152 14.41 -0.58 8.11
CA GLY A 152 14.82 -1.15 9.39
C GLY A 152 14.46 -0.35 10.64
N THR A 153 13.94 0.88 10.56
CA THR A 153 13.59 1.66 11.78
C THR A 153 12.21 2.32 11.78
N ALA A 154 11.56 2.46 10.62
CA ALA A 154 10.24 3.08 10.54
C ALA A 154 9.14 2.07 10.87
N VAL A 155 8.18 2.52 11.68
CA VAL A 155 6.98 1.79 12.09
C VAL A 155 5.82 2.45 11.31
N PRO A 156 5.46 1.94 10.09
CA PRO A 156 4.66 2.65 9.10
C PRO A 156 3.27 3.12 9.59
N LEU A 157 2.59 2.30 10.38
CA LEU A 157 1.32 2.63 11.02
C LEU A 157 1.50 3.70 12.10
N THR A 158 2.59 3.66 12.87
CA THR A 158 2.89 4.73 13.84
C THR A 158 3.14 6.06 13.13
N LEU A 159 3.81 6.03 11.97
CA LEU A 159 4.00 7.23 11.15
C LEU A 159 2.67 7.78 10.63
N LEU A 160 1.80 6.91 10.09
CA LEU A 160 0.47 7.30 9.65
C LEU A 160 -0.37 7.85 10.82
N ASP A 161 -0.36 7.18 11.97
CA ASP A 161 -1.08 7.61 13.17
C ASP A 161 -0.64 9.01 13.61
N ARG A 162 0.67 9.27 13.58
CA ARG A 162 1.24 10.58 13.87
C ARG A 162 0.79 11.63 12.86
N MET A 163 0.84 11.33 11.57
CA MET A 163 0.37 12.26 10.52
C MET A 163 -1.11 12.62 10.71
N LEU A 164 -1.96 11.63 10.99
CA LEU A 164 -3.39 11.87 11.23
C LEU A 164 -3.64 12.73 12.47
N VAL A 165 -2.87 12.52 13.54
CA VAL A 165 -2.95 13.35 14.77
C VAL A 165 -2.46 14.78 14.53
N GLU A 166 -1.38 14.94 13.76
CA GLU A 166 -0.84 16.25 13.38
C GLU A 166 -1.68 16.95 12.29
N GLY A 167 -2.74 16.31 11.78
CA GLY A 167 -3.58 16.86 10.72
C GLY A 167 -2.87 16.98 9.37
N ILE A 168 -2.01 16.01 9.05
CA ILE A 168 -1.21 15.95 7.82
C ILE A 168 -1.81 14.91 6.86
N PRO A 169 -2.09 15.26 5.60
CA PRO A 169 -2.05 16.62 5.05
C PRO A 169 -3.22 17.50 5.55
N PRO A 170 -3.04 18.83 5.63
CA PRO A 170 -4.05 19.73 6.17
C PRO A 170 -5.24 19.95 5.24
N PHE A 171 -5.08 19.69 3.95
CA PHE A 171 -6.07 19.94 2.90
C PHE A 171 -7.17 18.88 2.82
N LEU A 172 -7.02 17.74 3.50
CA LEU A 172 -8.05 16.69 3.46
C LEU A 172 -9.36 17.22 4.02
N ASP A 173 -10.43 17.03 3.25
CA ASP A 173 -11.78 17.35 3.69
C ASP A 173 -12.31 16.31 4.70
N GLU A 174 -13.54 16.51 5.14
CA GLU A 174 -14.17 15.66 6.15
C GLU A 174 -14.52 14.25 5.63
N GLU A 175 -14.82 14.08 4.34
CA GLU A 175 -15.02 12.76 3.73
C GLU A 175 -13.71 11.98 3.66
N GLU A 176 -12.66 12.64 3.23
CA GLU A 176 -11.33 12.06 3.09
C GLU A 176 -10.72 11.70 4.44
N ARG A 177 -10.90 12.55 5.46
CA ARG A 177 -10.50 12.24 6.84
C ARG A 177 -11.20 11.00 7.38
N ARG A 178 -12.50 10.85 7.09
CA ARG A 178 -13.23 9.60 7.43
C ARG A 178 -12.69 8.41 6.66
N GLY A 179 -12.34 8.57 5.39
CA GLY A 179 -11.68 7.55 4.58
C GLY A 179 -10.34 7.10 5.19
N MET A 180 -9.51 8.04 5.61
CA MET A 180 -8.24 7.75 6.29
C MET A 180 -8.44 7.09 7.66
N ALA A 181 -9.47 7.49 8.41
CA ALA A 181 -9.87 6.82 9.64
C ALA A 181 -10.37 5.38 9.38
N PHE A 182 -11.08 5.15 8.29
CA PHE A 182 -11.51 3.83 7.84
C PHE A 182 -10.29 2.94 7.53
N LEU A 183 -9.33 3.43 6.75
CA LEU A 183 -8.05 2.75 6.51
C LEU A 183 -7.37 2.38 7.84
N ARG A 184 -7.23 3.34 8.76
CA ARG A 184 -6.62 3.13 10.07
C ARG A 184 -7.32 2.03 10.87
N SER A 185 -8.65 1.99 10.83
CA SER A 185 -9.44 0.97 11.53
C SER A 185 -9.18 -0.44 11.00
N GLY A 186 -8.97 -0.58 9.68
CA GLY A 186 -8.63 -1.86 9.04
C GLY A 186 -7.24 -2.38 9.43
N LEU A 187 -6.30 -1.47 9.69
CA LEU A 187 -4.93 -1.79 10.10
C LEU A 187 -4.82 -2.17 11.59
N ARG A 188 -5.87 -1.93 12.39
CA ARG A 188 -5.97 -2.43 13.76
C ARG A 188 -6.60 -3.82 13.75
N LEU A 189 -5.74 -4.85 13.71
CA LEU A 189 -6.15 -6.25 13.63
C LEU A 189 -6.90 -6.71 14.89
N SER A 190 -6.44 -6.31 16.07
CA SER A 190 -7.16 -6.46 17.34
C SER A 190 -6.80 -5.38 18.35
N ASP A 191 -7.50 -5.32 19.48
CA ASP A 191 -7.18 -4.42 20.61
C ASP A 191 -5.80 -4.69 21.21
N ARG A 192 -5.22 -5.86 20.92
CA ARG A 192 -3.96 -6.35 21.52
C ARG A 192 -2.82 -6.53 20.53
N ALA A 193 -3.07 -6.41 19.22
CA ALA A 193 -2.06 -6.66 18.19
C ALA A 193 -2.29 -5.76 16.98
N SER A 194 -1.27 -4.97 16.63
CA SER A 194 -1.23 -4.19 15.39
C SER A 194 -0.71 -5.04 14.23
N THR A 195 -0.90 -4.55 12.99
CA THR A 195 -0.27 -5.15 11.80
C THR A 195 1.25 -5.25 11.93
N GLU A 196 1.90 -4.32 12.61
CA GLU A 196 3.36 -4.23 12.72
C GLU A 196 3.91 -5.24 13.73
N GLU A 197 3.28 -5.36 14.90
CA GLU A 197 3.65 -6.36 15.88
C GLU A 197 3.49 -7.76 15.29
N LEU A 198 2.41 -7.98 14.55
CA LEU A 198 2.15 -9.25 13.91
C LEU A 198 3.11 -9.53 12.75
N ALA A 199 3.43 -8.53 11.92
CA ALA A 199 4.45 -8.65 10.88
C ALA A 199 5.81 -9.03 11.50
N ALA A 200 6.24 -8.31 12.53
CA ALA A 200 7.50 -8.58 13.22
C ALA A 200 7.55 -10.00 13.82
N ALA A 201 6.48 -10.43 14.48
CA ALA A 201 6.39 -11.77 15.07
C ALA A 201 6.41 -12.87 13.99
N LEU A 202 5.70 -12.68 12.88
CA LEU A 202 5.64 -13.63 11.76
C LEU A 202 6.97 -13.73 11.00
N SER A 203 7.66 -12.61 10.78
CA SER A 203 8.96 -12.57 10.10
C SER A 203 10.07 -13.14 10.96
N ALA A 204 10.05 -12.88 12.27
CA ALA A 204 11.01 -13.43 13.22
C ALA A 204 10.77 -14.92 13.56
N GLN A 205 9.69 -15.51 13.02
CA GLN A 205 9.22 -16.86 13.38
C GLN A 205 9.03 -17.02 14.90
N ALA A 206 8.68 -15.93 15.57
CA ALA A 206 8.51 -15.84 17.00
C ALA A 206 7.08 -16.24 17.41
N LEU A 207 6.62 -17.38 16.88
CA LEU A 207 5.28 -17.91 17.11
C LEU A 207 5.28 -19.41 17.35
N VAL A 208 4.33 -19.88 18.16
CA VAL A 208 4.12 -21.31 18.43
C VAL A 208 2.69 -21.69 18.08
N LEU A 209 2.51 -22.74 17.28
CA LEU A 209 1.20 -23.33 16.98
C LEU A 209 0.94 -24.50 17.92
N HIS A 210 -0.17 -24.47 18.66
CA HIS A 210 -0.55 -25.56 19.56
C HIS A 210 -2.07 -25.70 19.66
N ARG A 211 -2.60 -26.91 19.42
CA ARG A 211 -4.03 -27.28 19.59
C ARG A 211 -5.02 -26.24 19.02
N GLY A 212 -4.74 -25.72 17.82
CA GLY A 212 -5.61 -24.72 17.16
C GLY A 212 -5.49 -23.29 17.70
N GLY A 213 -4.54 -23.03 18.60
CA GLY A 213 -4.13 -21.71 19.05
C GLY A 213 -2.76 -21.30 18.53
N VAL A 214 -2.51 -20.00 18.55
CA VAL A 214 -1.25 -19.36 18.16
C VAL A 214 -0.74 -18.59 19.36
N HIS A 215 0.50 -18.84 19.77
CA HIS A 215 1.21 -17.99 20.70
C HIS A 215 2.13 -17.05 19.91
N LEU A 216 2.11 -15.76 20.22
CA LEU A 216 3.08 -14.79 19.70
C LEU A 216 4.00 -14.37 20.83
N ASP A 217 5.31 -14.35 20.55
CA ASP A 217 6.30 -13.84 21.49
C ASP A 217 6.30 -12.30 21.43
N GLY A 218 6.08 -11.67 22.57
CA GLY A 218 5.81 -10.23 22.64
C GLY A 218 7.08 -9.40 22.62
N ARG A 219 7.51 -8.92 21.44
CA ARG A 219 8.63 -7.98 21.37
C ARG A 219 8.25 -6.52 21.68
N LEU A 220 6.98 -6.13 21.54
CA LEU A 220 6.53 -4.74 21.69
C LEU A 220 5.40 -4.52 22.72
N GLY A 221 5.01 -5.54 23.50
CA GLY A 221 4.21 -5.29 24.70
C GLY A 221 3.06 -6.23 25.05
N GLY A 222 2.95 -7.44 24.49
CA GLY A 222 1.83 -8.30 24.89
C GLY A 222 1.80 -9.70 24.31
N GLY A 223 2.93 -10.41 24.35
CA GLY A 223 2.99 -11.81 23.94
C GLY A 223 1.88 -12.63 24.62
N GLY A 224 1.19 -13.46 23.85
CA GLY A 224 -0.09 -14.00 24.29
C GLY A 224 -0.57 -15.16 23.44
N TRP A 225 -1.54 -15.90 23.99
CA TRP A 225 -2.24 -16.94 23.27
C TRP A 225 -3.47 -16.36 22.58
N TYR A 226 -3.63 -16.74 21.32
CA TYR A 226 -4.73 -16.36 20.44
C TYR A 226 -5.39 -17.60 19.87
N THR A 227 -6.69 -17.51 19.70
CA THR A 227 -7.52 -18.57 19.11
C THR A 227 -7.42 -18.55 17.59
N GLY A 228 -7.70 -19.69 16.95
CA GLY A 228 -7.84 -19.72 15.48
C GLY A 228 -8.89 -18.75 14.94
N LYS A 229 -9.94 -18.45 15.72
CA LYS A 229 -10.95 -17.44 15.34
C LYS A 229 -10.36 -16.03 15.26
N GLU A 230 -9.52 -15.65 16.22
CA GLU A 230 -8.84 -14.35 16.21
C GLU A 230 -7.89 -14.23 15.01
N VAL A 231 -7.18 -15.32 14.69
CA VAL A 231 -6.28 -15.34 13.54
C VAL A 231 -7.03 -15.22 12.22
N LEU A 232 -8.18 -15.88 12.08
CA LEU A 232 -9.05 -15.72 10.92
C LEU A 232 -9.60 -14.29 10.79
N GLU A 233 -9.85 -13.62 11.92
CA GLU A 233 -10.25 -12.21 11.91
C GLU A 233 -9.10 -11.29 11.49
N TRP A 234 -7.89 -11.50 12.03
CA TRP A 234 -6.68 -10.78 11.59
C TRP A 234 -6.45 -10.97 10.11
N ARG A 235 -6.60 -12.20 9.63
CA ARG A 235 -6.45 -12.53 8.22
C ARG A 235 -7.43 -11.76 7.35
N ARG A 236 -8.71 -11.72 7.73
CA ARG A 236 -9.76 -10.98 7.02
C ARG A 236 -9.45 -9.49 6.97
N LYS A 237 -9.08 -8.88 8.09
CA LYS A 237 -8.72 -7.47 8.17
C LYS A 237 -7.45 -7.14 7.38
N GLY A 238 -6.43 -7.99 7.47
CA GLY A 238 -5.20 -7.87 6.68
C GLY A 238 -5.48 -7.95 5.17
N LEU A 239 -6.35 -8.87 4.75
CA LEU A 239 -6.77 -9.00 3.35
C LEU A 239 -7.50 -7.73 2.86
N ARG A 240 -8.43 -7.20 3.67
CA ARG A 240 -9.14 -5.94 3.38
C ARG A 240 -8.18 -4.76 3.27
N SER A 241 -7.22 -4.66 4.19
CA SER A 241 -6.17 -3.63 4.15
C SER A 241 -5.32 -3.72 2.88
N CYS A 242 -4.94 -4.93 2.46
CA CYS A 242 -4.23 -5.13 1.19
C CYS A 242 -5.09 -4.67 0.00
N CYS A 243 -6.38 -5.02 -0.02
CA CYS A 243 -7.29 -4.59 -1.08
C CYS A 243 -7.43 -3.07 -1.17
N LEU A 244 -7.31 -2.35 -0.05
CA LEU A 244 -7.40 -0.89 -0.01
C LEU A 244 -6.09 -0.20 -0.38
N LEU A 245 -4.94 -0.77 0.02
CA LEU A 245 -3.61 -0.17 -0.19
C LEU A 245 -2.99 -0.49 -1.56
N ILE A 246 -3.28 -1.64 -2.17
CA ILE A 246 -2.81 -1.93 -3.55
C ILE A 246 -3.32 -0.89 -4.58
N PRO A 247 -4.56 -0.37 -4.50
CA PRO A 247 -4.99 0.77 -5.29
C PRO A 247 -4.10 2.01 -5.17
N PHE A 248 -3.63 2.34 -3.96
CA PHE A 248 -2.69 3.45 -3.76
C PHE A 248 -1.39 3.22 -4.54
N ARG A 249 -0.85 1.99 -4.52
CA ARG A 249 0.31 1.60 -5.36
C ARG A 249 0.08 1.95 -6.83
N ALA A 250 -1.08 1.57 -7.35
CA ALA A 250 -1.42 1.81 -8.74
C ALA A 250 -1.45 3.31 -9.02
N MET A 251 -2.23 4.08 -8.26
CA MET A 251 -2.30 5.53 -8.44
C MET A 251 -0.92 6.19 -8.33
N PHE A 252 -0.13 5.85 -7.32
CA PHE A 252 1.23 6.36 -7.15
C PHE A 252 2.09 6.09 -8.39
N LEU A 253 2.11 4.85 -8.87
CA LEU A 253 2.87 4.49 -10.06
C LEU A 253 2.38 5.23 -11.31
N ALA A 254 1.08 5.47 -11.45
CA ALA A 254 0.53 6.28 -12.55
C ALA A 254 1.03 7.73 -12.45
N SER A 255 0.94 8.32 -11.27
CA SER A 255 1.33 9.71 -11.01
C SER A 255 2.79 9.98 -11.36
N VAL A 256 3.68 9.10 -10.92
CA VAL A 256 5.13 9.30 -11.09
C VAL A 256 5.63 8.88 -12.49
N THR A 257 4.85 8.14 -13.27
CA THR A 257 5.24 7.71 -14.63
C THR A 257 4.63 8.53 -15.77
N GLY A 258 3.57 9.31 -15.54
CA GLY A 258 2.70 9.82 -16.59
C GLY A 258 3.06 11.12 -17.34
N ALA A 259 4.32 11.56 -17.37
CA ALA A 259 4.68 12.75 -18.20
C ALA A 259 6.00 12.63 -18.98
N SER A 260 6.62 11.45 -19.04
CA SER A 260 7.87 11.28 -19.79
C SER A 260 7.94 9.93 -20.47
N GLY A 261 7.19 9.78 -21.57
CA GLY A 261 7.36 8.68 -22.52
C GLY A 261 7.38 7.28 -21.91
N PRO A 262 7.90 6.28 -22.64
CA PRO A 262 8.33 5.05 -21.99
C PRO A 262 9.31 5.43 -20.90
N LEU A 263 9.34 4.67 -19.81
CA LEU A 263 10.59 4.39 -19.13
C LEU A 263 11.57 3.88 -20.22
N ARG A 264 12.29 4.78 -20.90
CA ARG A 264 13.18 4.46 -22.00
C ARG A 264 14.44 3.90 -21.37
N VAL A 265 14.58 2.60 -21.48
CA VAL A 265 15.87 1.93 -21.34
C VAL A 265 16.78 2.47 -22.44
N THR A 266 17.82 3.18 -22.04
CA THR A 266 19.06 3.31 -22.81
C THR A 266 20.20 3.08 -21.84
N PHE A 267 20.81 1.90 -21.92
CA PHE A 267 22.15 1.68 -21.37
C PHE A 267 23.17 2.08 -22.46
N PRO A 268 24.32 2.66 -22.07
CA PRO A 268 25.42 2.90 -22.99
C PRO A 268 26.03 1.58 -23.48
N ASP A 269 26.22 1.48 -24.79
CA ASP A 269 27.54 1.60 -25.43
C ASP A 269 27.42 2.51 -26.66
#